data_AF-A0A957VPF0-F1
#
_entry.id   AF-A0A957VPF0-F1
#
_cell.length_a   1.000
_cell.length_b   1.000
_cell.length_c   1.000
_cell.angle_alpha   90.00
_cell.angle_beta   90.00
_cell.angle_gamma   90.00
#
_symmetry.space_group_name_H-M   'P 1'
#
loop_
_entity.id
_entity.type
_entity.pdbx_description
1 polymer ?
#
loop_
_entity_poly.entity_id
_entity_poly.type
_entity_poly.pdbx_seq_one_letter_code
_entity_poly.pdbx_strand_id
1 'polypeptide(L)' 'GTISRVGAENLAETFQFLLRLRLRQQLADLQAGETPSNLLTLDALSGMEQRHLKDALVNIRQMQDGIGAAFQTGMMR' A
#
# COMPACT_ATOMS: atom_id res chain seq x y z
N GLY A 1 -7.15 -5.53 20.25
CA GLY A 1 -6.03 -5.67 19.31
C GLY A 1 -5.39 -4.31 19.10
N THR A 2 -4.10 -4.28 18.74
CA THR A 2 -3.27 -3.06 18.63
C THR A 2 -3.75 -2.07 17.55
N ILE A 3 -4.66 -2.48 16.66
CA ILE A 3 -5.22 -1.67 15.57
C ILE A 3 -6.73 -1.52 15.75
N SER A 4 -7.28 -0.33 15.49
CA SER A 4 -8.73 -0.07 15.51
C SER A 4 -9.44 -0.77 14.35
N ARG A 5 -10.75 -1.04 14.48
CA ARG A 5 -11.53 -1.67 13.41
C ARG A 5 -11.47 -0.88 12.10
N VAL A 6 -11.65 0.44 12.18
CA VAL A 6 -11.56 1.36 11.05
C VAL A 6 -10.16 1.32 10.42
N GLY A 7 -9.10 1.29 11.23
CA GLY A 7 -7.73 1.19 10.73
C GLY A 7 -7.47 -0.11 9.98
N ALA A 8 -8.03 -1.22 10.45
CA ALA A 8 -7.93 -2.53 9.78
C ALA A 8 -8.67 -2.55 8.44
N GLU A 9 -9.88 -1.98 8.38
CA GLU A 9 -10.67 -1.84 7.15
C GLU A 9 -9.91 -0.98 6.11
N ASN A 10 -9.40 0.18 6.51
CA ASN A 10 -8.62 1.07 5.64
C ASN A 10 -7.35 0.37 5.09
N LEU A 11 -6.67 -0.42 5.93
CA LEU A 11 -5.48 -1.15 5.50
C LEU A 11 -5.82 -2.27 4.50
N ALA A 12 -6.94 -2.97 4.69
CA ALA A 12 -7.42 -3.98 3.76
C ALA A 12 -7.77 -3.37 2.40
N GLU A 13 -8.46 -2.23 2.38
CA GLU A 13 -8.76 -1.48 1.14
C GLU A 13 -7.48 -1.02 0.43
N THR A 14 -6.54 -0.45 1.20
CA THR A 14 -5.24 -0.02 0.69
C THR A 14 -4.48 -1.19 0.07
N PHE A 15 -4.47 -2.35 0.73
CA PHE A 15 -3.84 -3.56 0.20
C PHE A 15 -4.48 -4.02 -1.12
N GLN A 16 -5.82 -4.06 -1.19
CA GLN A 16 -6.52 -4.42 -2.43
C GLN A 16 -6.21 -3.47 -3.58
N PHE A 17 -6.10 -2.17 -3.29
CA PHE A 17 -5.71 -1.18 -4.30
C PHE A 17 -4.29 -1.44 -4.83
N LEU A 18 -3.30 -1.59 -3.94
CA LEU A 18 -1.91 -1.83 -4.34
C LEU A 18 -1.76 -3.16 -5.10
N LEU A 19 -2.48 -4.19 -4.67
CA LEU A 19 -2.49 -5.49 -5.35
C LEU A 19 -3.02 -5.37 -6.79
N ARG A 20 -4.10 -4.60 -7.00
CA ARG A 20 -4.63 -4.35 -8.35
C ARG A 20 -3.64 -3.63 -9.24
N LEU A 21 -2.96 -2.60 -8.73
CA LEU A 21 -1.92 -1.90 -9.48
C LEU A 21 -0.80 -2.86 -9.91
N ARG A 22 -0.32 -3.67 -8.96
CA ARG A 22 0.73 -4.66 -9.20
C ARG A 22 0.33 -5.69 -10.26
N LEU A 23 -0.86 -6.28 -10.13
CA LEU A 23 -1.34 -7.29 -11.07
C LEU A 23 -1.53 -6.70 -12.48
N ARG A 24 -2.02 -5.46 -12.59
CA ARG A 24 -2.14 -4.79 -13.90
C ARG A 24 -0.77 -4.60 -14.55
N GLN A 25 0.22 -4.17 -13.79
CA GLN A 25 1.57 -3.98 -14.32
C GLN A 25 2.21 -5.32 -14.70
N GLN A 26 2.14 -6.32 -13.83
CA GLN A 26 2.69 -7.65 -14.11
C GLN A 26 2.03 -8.31 -15.32
N LEU A 27 0.74 -8.07 -15.55
CA LEU A 27 0.07 -8.52 -16.76
C LEU A 27 0.62 -7.83 -18.01
N ALA A 28 0.91 -6.53 -17.94
CA ALA A 28 1.54 -5.79 -19.03
C ALA A 28 2.97 -6.30 -19.30
N ASP A 29 3.77 -6.55 -18.25
CA ASP A 29 5.10 -7.14 -18.36
C ASP A 29 5.05 -8.50 -19.09
N LEU A 30 4.11 -9.38 -18.70
CA LEU A 30 3.90 -10.68 -19.35
C LEU A 30 3.51 -10.53 -20.83
N GLN A 31 2.65 -9.56 -21.16
CA GLN A 31 2.24 -9.29 -22.54
C GLN A 31 3.40 -8.75 -23.39
N ALA A 32 4.34 -8.04 -22.78
CA ALA A 32 5.57 -7.55 -23.40
C ALA A 32 6.69 -8.62 -23.49
N GLY A 33 6.49 -9.80 -22.90
CA GLY A 33 7.52 -10.85 -22.82
C GLY A 33 8.61 -10.56 -21.77
N GLU A 34 8.35 -9.62 -20.85
CA GLU A 34 9.23 -9.24 -19.76
C GLU A 34 8.98 -10.09 -18.51
N THR A 35 9.95 -10.10 -17.59
CA THR A 35 9.77 -10.75 -16.28
C THR A 35 8.86 -9.89 -15.40
N PRO A 36 7.77 -10.42 -14.83
CA PRO A 36 6.87 -9.68 -13.95
C PRO A 36 7.62 -8.99 -12.81
N SER A 37 7.44 -7.67 -12.69
CA SER A 37 8.13 -6.87 -11.68
C SER A 37 7.16 -6.31 -10.62
N ASN A 38 7.71 -5.61 -9.63
CA ASN A 38 6.95 -4.82 -8.66
C ASN A 38 7.20 -3.32 -8.84
N LEU A 39 7.77 -2.97 -9.98
CA LEU A 39 8.03 -1.59 -10.34
C LEU A 39 6.81 -1.07 -11.08
N LEU A 40 6.53 0.21 -10.93
CA LEU A 40 5.38 0.84 -11.58
C LEU A 40 5.79 2.23 -12.05
N THR A 41 5.50 2.53 -13.31
CA THR A 41 5.76 3.85 -13.89
C THR A 41 4.62 4.79 -13.52
N LEU A 42 4.91 5.83 -12.72
CA LEU A 42 3.88 6.75 -12.25
C LEU A 42 3.14 7.47 -13.39
N ASP A 43 3.84 7.79 -14.48
CA ASP A 43 3.26 8.47 -15.64
C ASP A 43 2.27 7.58 -16.41
N ALA A 44 2.28 6.26 -16.17
CA ALA A 44 1.29 5.34 -16.72
C ALA A 44 -0.02 5.31 -15.91
N LEU A 45 -0.06 5.95 -14.74
CA LEU A 45 -1.27 6.09 -13.92
C LEU A 45 -2.04 7.35 -14.29
N SER A 46 -3.36 7.28 -14.20
CA SER A 46 -4.19 8.49 -14.20
C SER A 46 -3.88 9.38 -13.00
N GLY A 47 -4.13 10.68 -13.12
CA GLY A 47 -3.94 11.62 -12.00
C GLY A 47 -4.77 11.27 -10.75
N MET A 48 -5.90 10.56 -10.90
CA MET A 48 -6.66 10.04 -9.77
C MET A 48 -5.95 8.86 -9.08
N GLU A 49 -5.42 7.91 -9.86
CA GLU A 49 -4.66 6.78 -9.32
C GLU A 49 -3.37 7.23 -8.64
N GLN A 50 -2.68 8.24 -9.17
CA GLN A 50 -1.49 8.81 -8.54
C GLN A 50 -1.83 9.43 -7.17
N ARG A 51 -2.93 10.20 -7.08
CA ARG A 51 -3.40 10.76 -5.81
C ARG A 51 -3.77 9.65 -4.82
N HIS A 52 -4.52 8.65 -5.26
CA HIS A 52 -4.93 7.54 -4.41
C HIS A 52 -3.74 6.70 -3.93
N LEU A 53 -2.72 6.51 -4.78
CA LEU A 53 -1.46 5.85 -4.40
C LEU A 53 -0.71 6.63 -3.33
N LYS A 54 -0.65 7.97 -3.46
CA LYS A 54 -0.04 8.82 -2.43
C LYS A 54 -0.79 8.68 -1.10
N ASP A 55 -2.12 8.76 -1.12
CA ASP A 55 -2.95 8.66 0.09
C ASP A 55 -2.81 7.28 0.75
N ALA A 56 -2.80 6.21 -0.03
CA ALA A 56 -2.52 4.84 0.42
C ALA A 56 -1.18 4.73 1.16
N LEU A 57 -0.10 5.29 0.59
CA LEU A 57 1.24 5.24 1.20
C LEU A 57 1.31 6.07 2.49
N VAL A 58 0.65 7.22 2.53
CA VAL A 58 0.55 8.03 3.76
C VAL A 58 -0.19 7.27 4.86
N ASN A 59 -1.32 6.61 4.54
CA ASN A 59 -2.09 5.82 5.50
C ASN A 59 -1.27 4.64 6.05
N ILE A 60 -0.52 3.93 5.20
CA ILE A 60 0.37 2.85 5.63
C ILE A 60 1.39 3.38 6.64
N ARG A 61 2.02 4.52 6.34
CA ARG A 61 3.02 5.12 7.24
C ARG A 61 2.43 5.48 8.60
N GLN A 62 1.26 6.13 8.62
CA GLN A 62 0.58 6.48 9.87
C GLN A 62 0.25 5.25 10.72
N MET A 63 -0.18 4.16 10.08
CA MET A 63 -0.44 2.89 10.75
C MET A 63 0.83 2.30 11.37
N GLN A 64 1.93 2.29 10.61
CA GLN A 64 3.23 1.80 11.06
C GLN A 64 3.78 2.62 12.23
N ASP A 65 3.65 3.95 12.17
CA ASP A 65 4.07 4.86 13.24
C ASP A 65 3.28 4.59 14.53
N GLY A 66 1.95 4.43 14.42
CA GLY A 66 1.08 4.13 15.56
C GLY A 66 1.38 2.77 16.20
N ILE A 67 1.60 1.73 15.38
CA ILE A 67 2.03 0.41 15.84
C ILE A 67 3.40 0.49 16.52
N GLY A 68 4.37 1.18 15.91
CA GLY A 68 5.70 1.39 16.46
C GLY A 68 5.65 2.04 17.83
N ALA A 69 4.88 3.12 17.99
CA ALA A 69 4.70 3.78 19.28
C ALA A 69 4.06 2.86 20.35
N ALA A 70 3.07 2.05 19.97
CA ALA A 70 2.40 1.13 20.88
C ALA A 70 3.33 0.00 21.36
N PHE A 71 4.22 -0.50 20.50
CA PHE A 71 5.19 -1.54 20.88
C PHE A 71 6.41 -0.99 21.64
N GLN A 72 6.90 0.22 21.30
CA GLN A 72 7.98 0.88 22.06
C GLN A 72 7.56 1.19 23.50
N THR A 73 6.31 1.62 23.70
CA THR A 73 5.76 1.84 25.06
C THR A 73 5.54 0.54 25.84
N GLY A 74 5.42 -0.61 25.16
CA GLY A 74 5.41 -1.93 25.78
C GLY A 74 6.78 -2.42 26.26
N MET A 75 7.88 -1.92 25.68
CA MET A 75 9.26 -2.27 26.06
C MET A 75 9.79 -1.44 27.24
N MET A 76 9.09 -0.37 27.63
CA MET A 76 9.42 0.49 28.78
C MET A 76 8.64 0.12 30.06
N ARG A 77 8.02 -1.06 30.10
CA ARG A 77 7.28 -1.57 31.27
C ARG A 77 7.92 -2.81 31.87
#